data_AF-A0A0G2F7P1-F1
#
_entry.id   AF-A0A0G2F7P1-F1
#
_cell.length_a   1.000
_cell.length_b   1.000
_cell.length_c   1.000
_cell.angle_alpha   90.00
_cell.angle_beta   90.00
_cell.angle_gamma   90.00
#
_symmetry.space_group_name_H-M   'P 1'
#
loop_
_entity.id
_entity.type
_entity.pdbx_description
1 polymer ?
#
loop_
_entity_poly.entity_id
_entity_poly.type
_entity_poly.pdbx_seq_one_letter_code
_entity_poly.pdbx_strand_id
1 'polypeptide(L)'
;MPFGDFTSFCQTAPLPLCAAVGPITSIHSGVGIETNCYARNIELANTIIFQMATSAIHIVALAMTVIMILHVRGKFTAVGRKEIINCFYIYMLLTFISLCVDAGVVPPGSGPYPYFVAVQNGLSSALITCLMINGFVGFQLYEDGTPLSLWMLRLSCLVAFAISFLVSLATFKSWAGLGPTNTVGLFVVMYVLNGVQLLIYLVMQIILVTQTLQDRWPMGDIAFGVFFFVLGQVILYAFSDKICDAVSHYVDGLFFATICNLLAVMMVYKYWDSITKEDLEFSVGTRMNNWEVKELLPEEERGGIVYQDDPYAQSSTYDHGYSPSPNATAHRYSKY
;
A
#
# COMPACT_ATOMS: atom_id res chain seq x y z
N MET A 1 -1.11 25.44 -22.92
CA MET A 1 -0.49 24.11 -23.07
C MET A 1 -1.39 23.30 -23.99
N PRO A 2 -0.88 22.68 -25.07
CA PRO A 2 -1.66 21.73 -25.87
C PRO A 2 -2.08 20.54 -24.99
N PHE A 3 -3.26 19.99 -25.25
CA PHE A 3 -3.74 18.81 -24.52
C PHE A 3 -2.83 17.61 -24.78
N GLY A 4 -2.36 16.96 -23.71
CA GLY A 4 -1.49 15.78 -23.79
C GLY A 4 -0.01 16.08 -24.00
N ASP A 5 0.40 17.35 -23.94
CA ASP A 5 1.81 17.74 -23.96
C ASP A 5 2.44 17.60 -22.56
N PHE A 6 3.59 16.93 -22.51
CA PHE A 6 4.34 16.68 -21.28
C PHE A 6 5.44 17.71 -21.01
N THR A 7 5.74 18.61 -21.95
CA THR A 7 6.91 19.50 -21.84
C THR A 7 6.92 20.33 -20.55
N SER A 8 5.80 20.95 -20.18
CA SER A 8 5.74 21.76 -18.96
C SER A 8 5.88 20.92 -17.68
N PHE A 9 5.28 19.73 -17.66
CA PHE A 9 5.37 18.83 -16.49
C PHE A 9 6.79 18.32 -16.33
N CYS A 10 7.43 17.93 -17.43
CA CYS A 10 8.79 17.40 -17.43
C CYS A 10 9.86 18.47 -17.15
N GLN A 11 9.64 19.72 -17.54
CA GLN A 11 10.54 20.82 -17.17
C GLN A 11 10.47 21.14 -15.67
N THR A 12 9.31 20.91 -15.04
CA THR A 12 9.09 21.25 -13.62
C THR A 12 9.44 20.10 -12.68
N ALA A 13 9.06 18.87 -13.04
CA ALA A 13 9.15 17.70 -12.18
C ALA A 13 10.06 16.61 -12.78
N PRO A 14 11.02 16.06 -12.01
CA PRO A 14 11.91 15.00 -12.47
C PRO A 14 11.23 13.63 -12.45
N LEU A 15 10.26 13.46 -13.35
CA LEU A 15 9.53 12.20 -13.54
C LEU A 15 10.33 11.24 -14.43
N PRO A 16 10.42 9.95 -14.09
CA PRO A 16 11.14 8.98 -14.93
C PRO A 16 10.63 8.88 -16.38
N LEU A 17 9.33 9.10 -16.61
CA LEU A 17 8.76 9.12 -17.97
C LEU A 17 9.36 10.21 -18.86
N CYS A 18 9.84 11.32 -18.28
CA CYS A 18 10.32 12.48 -19.01
C CYS A 18 11.63 12.20 -19.75
N ALA A 19 12.45 11.27 -19.26
CA ALA A 19 13.64 10.82 -19.97
C ALA A 19 13.33 9.87 -21.15
N ALA A 20 12.06 9.51 -21.38
CA ALA A 20 11.63 8.65 -22.48
C ALA A 20 10.67 9.35 -23.47
N VAL A 21 10.38 10.63 -23.24
CA VAL A 21 9.41 11.45 -23.98
C VAL A 21 10.06 12.76 -24.42
N GLY A 22 9.69 13.31 -25.57
CA GLY A 22 10.20 14.59 -26.07
C GLY A 22 10.74 14.56 -27.50
N PRO A 23 11.08 15.74 -28.06
CA PRO A 23 11.71 15.84 -29.37
C PRO A 23 13.13 15.26 -29.32
N ILE A 24 13.52 14.58 -30.41
CA ILE A 24 14.90 14.14 -30.62
C ILE A 24 15.71 15.40 -30.93
N THR A 25 16.58 15.82 -30.00
CA THR A 25 17.45 16.98 -30.24
C THR A 25 18.71 16.53 -30.99
N SER A 26 19.28 17.39 -31.83
CA SER A 26 20.48 17.07 -32.63
C SER A 26 21.78 17.09 -31.82
N ILE A 27 21.73 17.55 -30.57
CA ILE A 27 22.90 17.79 -29.70
C ILE A 27 23.10 16.62 -28.72
N HIS A 28 22.03 15.93 -28.34
CA HIS A 28 22.07 14.69 -27.59
C HIS A 28 21.45 13.58 -28.45
N SER A 29 22.19 12.50 -28.70
CA SER A 29 21.73 11.32 -29.47
C SER A 29 20.64 10.51 -28.74
N GLY A 30 19.66 11.16 -28.11
CA GLY A 30 18.66 10.58 -27.23
C GLY A 30 17.35 11.37 -27.21
N VAL A 31 16.27 10.65 -26.88
CA VAL A 31 14.93 11.19 -26.59
C VAL A 31 14.89 11.57 -25.10
N GLY A 32 14.30 12.70 -24.75
CA GLY A 32 14.07 13.09 -23.36
C GLY A 32 13.87 14.59 -23.17
N ILE A 33 13.07 14.97 -22.19
CA ILE A 33 12.92 16.36 -21.73
C ILE A 33 13.64 16.49 -20.40
N GLU A 34 14.66 17.33 -20.36
CA GLU A 34 15.41 17.62 -19.14
C GLU A 34 14.63 18.58 -18.24
N THR A 35 14.76 18.35 -16.94
CA THR A 35 14.12 19.14 -15.89
C THR A 35 14.96 20.37 -15.58
N ASN A 36 14.34 21.51 -15.26
CA ASN A 36 15.07 22.72 -14.89
C ASN A 36 15.91 22.55 -13.61
N CYS A 37 15.41 21.77 -12.65
CA CYS A 37 16.10 21.48 -11.41
C CYS A 37 15.78 20.04 -10.95
N TYR A 38 16.80 19.31 -10.54
CA TYR A 38 16.69 17.98 -9.93
C TYR A 38 17.65 17.84 -8.74
N ALA A 39 17.36 16.89 -7.86
CA ALA A 39 18.21 16.61 -6.71
C ALA A 39 19.58 16.07 -7.14
N ARG A 40 20.65 16.57 -6.52
CA ARG A 40 22.03 16.19 -6.87
C ARG A 40 22.27 14.69 -6.68
N ASN A 41 23.07 14.13 -7.57
CA ASN A 41 23.51 12.75 -7.46
C ASN A 41 24.60 12.62 -6.39
N ILE A 42 24.67 11.45 -5.75
CA ILE A 42 25.69 11.17 -4.74
C ILE A 42 26.50 9.97 -5.21
N GLU A 43 27.82 10.12 -5.19
CA GLU A 43 28.75 9.03 -5.43
C GLU A 43 28.98 8.26 -4.12
N LEU A 44 28.61 6.99 -4.11
CA LEU A 44 28.84 6.08 -3.00
C LEU A 44 29.54 4.83 -3.51
N ALA A 45 30.74 4.53 -3.00
CA ALA A 45 31.47 3.30 -3.31
C ALA A 45 31.58 2.98 -4.83
N ASN A 46 32.00 3.95 -5.64
CA ASN A 46 32.12 3.88 -7.11
C ASN A 46 30.80 3.70 -7.88
N THR A 47 29.64 3.90 -7.25
CA THR A 47 28.34 3.98 -7.93
C THR A 47 27.72 5.35 -7.74
N ILE A 48 27.13 5.89 -8.81
CA ILE A 48 26.36 7.14 -8.76
C ILE A 48 24.92 6.75 -8.45
N ILE A 49 24.41 7.22 -7.32
CA ILE A 49 23.02 7.04 -6.93
C ILE A 49 22.27 8.33 -7.26
N PHE A 50 21.22 8.19 -8.06
CA PHE A 50 20.33 9.28 -8.42
C PHE A 50 19.27 9.45 -7.32
N GLN A 51 18.82 10.69 -7.09
CA GLN A 51 17.69 11.03 -6.20
C GLN A 51 17.67 10.30 -4.84
N MET A 52 18.82 10.27 -4.15
CA MET A 52 19.00 9.49 -2.91
C MET A 52 17.95 9.79 -1.82
N ALA A 53 17.53 11.06 -1.68
CA ALA A 53 16.48 11.44 -0.73
C ALA A 53 15.14 10.73 -1.02
N THR A 54 14.70 10.73 -2.29
CA THR A 54 13.48 10.05 -2.73
C THR A 54 13.62 8.53 -2.59
N SER A 55 14.78 7.96 -2.93
CA SER A 55 15.06 6.54 -2.73
C SER A 55 14.94 6.11 -1.26
N ALA A 56 15.40 6.93 -0.32
CA ALA A 56 15.24 6.67 1.11
C ALA A 56 13.76 6.60 1.52
N ILE A 57 12.91 7.47 0.98
CA ILE A 57 11.46 7.45 1.24
C ILE A 57 10.81 6.21 0.64
N HIS A 58 11.20 5.75 -0.55
CA HIS A 58 10.71 4.48 -1.09
C HIS A 58 11.04 3.28 -0.18
N ILE A 59 12.23 3.26 0.44
CA ILE A 59 12.60 2.22 1.42
C ILE A 59 11.69 2.27 2.65
N VAL A 60 11.43 3.48 3.18
CA VAL A 60 10.48 3.67 4.29
C VAL A 60 9.07 3.23 3.88
N ALA A 61 8.62 3.59 2.68
CA ALA A 61 7.32 3.19 2.14
C ALA A 61 7.19 1.67 2.00
N LEU A 62 8.23 0.97 1.56
CA LEU A 62 8.26 -0.50 1.52
C LEU A 62 8.14 -1.09 2.93
N ALA A 63 8.91 -0.59 3.90
CA ALA A 63 8.82 -1.06 5.29
C ALA A 63 7.42 -0.85 5.88
N MET A 64 6.84 0.33 5.69
CA MET A 64 5.47 0.65 6.12
C MET A 64 4.43 -0.22 5.43
N THR A 65 4.61 -0.53 4.14
CA THR A 65 3.71 -1.43 3.39
C THR A 65 3.74 -2.85 3.95
N VAL A 66 4.92 -3.37 4.30
CA VAL A 66 5.04 -4.68 4.97
C VAL A 66 4.30 -4.67 6.30
N ILE A 67 4.49 -3.63 7.12
CA ILE A 67 3.79 -3.49 8.40
C ILE A 67 2.26 -3.48 8.20
N MET A 68 1.74 -2.72 7.23
CA MET A 68 0.31 -2.70 6.92
C MET A 68 -0.20 -4.09 6.50
N ILE A 69 0.52 -4.79 5.62
CA ILE A 69 0.14 -6.15 5.19
C ILE A 69 0.07 -7.11 6.38
N LEU A 70 1.02 -7.05 7.31
CA LEU A 70 1.02 -7.89 8.50
C LEU A 70 -0.19 -7.62 9.40
N HIS A 71 -0.55 -6.35 9.61
CA HIS A 71 -1.73 -5.98 10.41
C HIS A 71 -3.04 -6.45 9.76
N VAL A 72 -3.18 -6.25 8.44
CA VAL A 72 -4.37 -6.71 7.70
C VAL A 72 -4.52 -8.23 7.77
N ARG A 73 -3.41 -8.98 7.68
CA ARG A 73 -3.42 -10.44 7.81
C ARG A 73 -3.77 -10.93 9.21
N GLY A 74 -3.56 -10.09 10.24
CA GLY A 74 -3.93 -10.38 11.62
C GLY A 74 -5.44 -10.39 11.88
N LYS A 75 -6.26 -9.78 11.01
CA LYS A 75 -7.73 -9.81 11.12
C LYS A 75 -8.28 -11.08 10.46
N PHE A 76 -9.15 -11.83 11.15
CA PHE A 76 -9.64 -13.13 10.65
C PHE A 76 -10.96 -13.07 9.86
N THR A 77 -11.86 -12.14 10.20
CA THR A 77 -13.23 -12.03 9.68
C THR A 77 -13.52 -10.74 8.91
N ALA A 78 -12.49 -9.91 8.68
CA ALA A 78 -12.65 -8.61 8.02
C ALA A 78 -13.07 -8.70 6.55
N VAL A 79 -14.08 -7.89 6.22
CA VAL A 79 -14.65 -7.75 4.88
C VAL A 79 -13.60 -7.22 3.91
N GLY A 80 -13.49 -7.85 2.74
CA GLY A 80 -12.58 -7.44 1.67
C GLY A 80 -11.09 -7.56 2.01
N ARG A 81 -10.74 -8.32 3.06
CA ARG A 81 -9.35 -8.48 3.53
C ARG A 81 -8.41 -8.98 2.44
N LYS A 82 -8.83 -9.95 1.63
CA LYS A 82 -7.94 -10.53 0.60
C LYS A 82 -7.74 -9.56 -0.57
N GLU A 83 -8.77 -8.78 -0.88
CA GLU A 83 -8.82 -7.79 -1.94
C GLU A 83 -7.91 -6.60 -1.63
N ILE A 84 -7.97 -6.06 -0.40
CA ILE A 84 -7.11 -4.94 0.02
C ILE A 84 -5.64 -5.37 0.16
N ILE A 85 -5.37 -6.61 0.60
CA ILE A 85 -4.00 -7.17 0.59
C ILE A 85 -3.43 -7.18 -0.83
N ASN A 86 -4.25 -7.51 -1.83
CA ASN A 86 -3.83 -7.51 -3.22
C ASN A 86 -3.47 -6.09 -3.71
N CYS A 87 -4.18 -5.06 -3.22
CA CYS A 87 -3.83 -3.66 -3.45
C CYS A 87 -2.46 -3.30 -2.85
N PHE A 88 -2.19 -3.70 -1.60
CA PHE A 88 -0.90 -3.43 -0.96
C PHE A 88 0.26 -4.20 -1.60
N TYR A 89 0.04 -5.40 -2.14
CA TYR A 89 1.06 -6.11 -2.92
C TYR A 89 1.42 -5.38 -4.23
N ILE A 90 0.42 -4.83 -4.94
CA ILE A 90 0.69 -4.01 -6.14
C ILE A 90 1.44 -2.73 -5.74
N TYR A 91 1.04 -2.07 -4.66
CA TYR A 91 1.74 -0.88 -4.15
C TYR A 91 3.19 -1.19 -3.75
N MET A 92 3.43 -2.32 -3.08
CA MET A 92 4.78 -2.79 -2.75
C MET A 92 5.63 -3.00 -4.00
N LEU A 93 5.08 -3.66 -5.03
CA LEU A 93 5.77 -3.87 -6.29
C LEU A 93 6.04 -2.55 -7.04
N LEU A 94 5.06 -1.64 -7.09
CA LEU A 94 5.20 -0.30 -7.68
C LEU A 94 6.31 0.50 -6.99
N THR A 95 6.33 0.49 -5.66
CA THR A 95 7.32 1.22 -4.85
C THR A 95 8.72 0.63 -5.06
N PHE A 96 8.84 -0.70 -5.15
CA PHE A 96 10.10 -1.36 -5.46
C PHE A 96 10.63 -1.01 -6.85
N ILE A 97 9.77 -1.04 -7.88
CA ILE A 97 10.17 -0.64 -9.23
C ILE A 97 10.52 0.84 -9.30
N SER A 98 9.75 1.71 -8.61
CA SER A 98 10.04 3.14 -8.52
C SER A 98 11.39 3.39 -7.85
N LEU A 99 11.71 2.67 -6.77
CA LEU A 99 13.03 2.70 -6.15
C LEU A 99 14.15 2.34 -7.14
N CYS A 100 14.00 1.28 -7.92
CA CYS A 100 15.01 0.89 -8.91
C CYS A 100 15.21 1.95 -10.01
N VAL A 101 14.14 2.59 -10.46
CA VAL A 101 14.18 3.61 -11.51
C VAL A 101 14.76 4.92 -10.96
N ASP A 102 14.26 5.40 -9.82
CA ASP A 102 14.66 6.69 -9.22
C ASP A 102 16.09 6.63 -8.66
N ALA A 103 16.52 5.51 -8.09
CA ALA A 103 17.90 5.33 -7.63
C ALA A 103 18.92 5.20 -8.79
N GLY A 104 18.43 5.05 -10.02
CA GLY A 104 19.24 4.88 -11.23
C GLY A 104 19.93 3.52 -11.35
N VAL A 105 19.34 2.45 -10.78
CA VAL A 105 19.76 1.06 -11.04
C VAL A 105 19.71 0.77 -12.55
N VAL A 106 18.72 1.37 -13.21
CA VAL A 106 18.63 1.42 -14.67
C VAL A 106 18.86 2.87 -15.10
N PRO A 107 20.02 3.22 -15.65
CA PRO A 107 20.34 4.61 -15.97
C PRO A 107 19.49 5.11 -17.15
N PRO A 108 19.04 6.39 -17.13
CA PRO A 108 18.39 7.04 -18.27
C PRO A 108 19.25 6.91 -19.54
N GLY A 109 18.60 6.70 -20.70
CA GLY A 109 19.28 6.50 -21.98
C GLY A 109 19.79 5.07 -22.22
N SER A 110 19.73 4.17 -21.22
CA SER A 110 20.01 2.75 -21.44
C SER A 110 18.87 2.04 -22.18
N GLY A 111 19.20 1.00 -22.96
CA GLY A 111 18.21 0.15 -23.65
C GLY A 111 17.06 -0.39 -22.77
N PRO A 112 17.30 -0.86 -21.54
CA PRO A 112 16.24 -1.33 -20.64
C PRO A 112 15.39 -0.22 -19.98
N TYR A 113 15.87 1.02 -19.89
CA TYR A 113 15.16 2.13 -19.23
C TYR A 113 13.68 2.28 -19.61
N PRO A 114 13.29 2.38 -20.91
CA PRO A 114 11.89 2.54 -21.29
C PRO A 114 10.99 1.37 -20.86
N TYR A 115 11.54 0.16 -20.71
CA TYR A 115 10.76 -0.99 -20.24
C TYR A 115 10.45 -0.87 -18.75
N PHE A 116 11.41 -0.48 -17.92
CA PHE A 116 11.21 -0.28 -16.49
C PHE A 116 10.22 0.85 -16.19
N VAL A 117 10.36 1.97 -16.91
CA VAL A 117 9.39 3.08 -16.82
C VAL A 117 8.00 2.66 -17.28
N ALA A 118 7.89 1.86 -18.36
CA ALA A 118 6.60 1.32 -18.78
C ALA A 118 5.98 0.38 -17.74
N VAL A 119 6.79 -0.43 -17.04
CA VAL A 119 6.32 -1.28 -15.93
C VAL A 119 5.83 -0.42 -14.76
N GLN A 120 6.58 0.62 -14.38
CA GLN A 120 6.20 1.57 -13.33
C GLN A 120 4.83 2.21 -13.65
N ASN A 121 4.68 2.72 -14.87
CA ASN A 121 3.42 3.26 -15.38
C ASN A 121 2.28 2.24 -15.35
N GLY A 122 2.54 1.00 -15.79
CA GLY A 122 1.59 -0.10 -15.73
C GLY A 122 1.11 -0.40 -14.32
N LEU A 123 2.05 -0.49 -13.36
CA LEU A 123 1.75 -0.78 -11.96
C LEU A 123 0.97 0.36 -11.29
N SER A 124 1.24 1.61 -11.66
CA SER A 124 0.48 2.77 -11.18
C SER A 124 -1.00 2.66 -11.57
N SER A 125 -1.28 2.40 -12.85
CA SER A 125 -2.67 2.21 -13.29
C SER A 125 -3.32 0.96 -12.69
N ALA A 126 -2.58 -0.13 -12.54
CA ALA A 126 -3.08 -1.34 -11.89
C ALA A 126 -3.45 -1.10 -10.42
N LEU A 127 -2.66 -0.30 -9.69
CA LEU A 127 -2.95 0.08 -8.31
C LEU A 127 -4.25 0.88 -8.22
N ILE A 128 -4.43 1.86 -9.10
CA ILE A 128 -5.61 2.72 -9.12
C ILE A 128 -6.87 1.92 -9.51
N THR A 129 -6.77 1.02 -10.49
CA THR A 129 -7.87 0.10 -10.83
C THR A 129 -8.20 -0.83 -9.67
N CYS A 130 -7.18 -1.33 -8.95
CA CYS A 130 -7.38 -2.13 -7.75
C CYS A 130 -8.12 -1.35 -6.67
N LEU A 131 -7.73 -0.10 -6.41
CA LEU A 131 -8.42 0.78 -5.45
C LEU A 131 -9.88 0.98 -5.83
N MET A 132 -10.15 1.31 -7.10
CA MET A 132 -11.52 1.48 -7.59
C MET A 132 -12.38 0.24 -7.34
N ILE A 133 -11.85 -0.96 -7.63
CA ILE A 133 -12.58 -2.22 -7.41
C ILE A 133 -12.79 -2.49 -5.92
N ASN A 134 -11.78 -2.26 -5.08
CA ASN A 134 -11.93 -2.34 -3.63
C ASN A 134 -13.02 -1.38 -3.10
N GLY A 135 -13.23 -0.23 -3.75
CA GLY A 135 -14.34 0.68 -3.44
C GLY A 135 -15.73 0.04 -3.63
N PHE A 136 -15.89 -0.86 -4.60
CA PHE A 136 -17.14 -1.58 -4.81
C PHE A 136 -17.36 -2.73 -3.82
N VAL A 137 -16.28 -3.33 -3.31
CA VAL A 137 -16.36 -4.44 -2.32
C VAL A 137 -17.06 -3.98 -1.03
N GLY A 138 -16.89 -2.72 -0.63
CA GLY A 138 -17.56 -2.17 0.55
C GLY A 138 -19.09 -2.13 0.47
N PHE A 139 -19.68 -2.20 -0.73
CA PHE A 139 -21.13 -2.28 -0.93
C PHE A 139 -21.66 -3.70 -0.92
N GLN A 140 -20.80 -4.71 -0.75
CA GLN A 140 -21.17 -6.13 -0.78
C GLN A 140 -21.94 -6.54 -2.04
N LEU A 141 -21.69 -5.85 -3.18
CA LEU A 141 -22.30 -6.21 -4.47
C LEU A 141 -21.89 -7.61 -4.93
N TYR A 142 -20.72 -8.06 -4.49
CA TYR A 142 -20.20 -9.40 -4.67
C TYR A 142 -19.80 -9.96 -3.31
N GLU A 143 -19.99 -11.26 -3.12
CA GLU A 143 -19.46 -11.97 -1.96
C GLU A 143 -17.93 -11.83 -1.91
N ASP A 144 -17.44 -11.17 -0.87
CA ASP A 144 -16.03 -10.89 -0.66
C ASP A 144 -15.26 -12.18 -0.30
N GLY A 145 -13.98 -12.23 -0.67
CA GLY A 145 -13.13 -13.39 -0.40
C GLY A 145 -13.43 -14.64 -1.24
N THR A 146 -14.46 -14.61 -2.11
CA THR A 146 -14.75 -15.65 -3.10
C THR A 146 -13.64 -15.75 -4.15
N PRO A 147 -13.38 -16.95 -4.71
CA PRO A 147 -12.38 -17.08 -5.78
C PRO A 147 -12.74 -16.25 -7.01
N LEU A 148 -14.04 -16.05 -7.27
CA LEU A 148 -14.53 -15.22 -8.36
C LEU A 148 -14.16 -13.74 -8.15
N SER A 149 -14.44 -13.16 -6.97
CA SER A 149 -14.07 -11.78 -6.61
C SER A 149 -12.57 -11.55 -6.83
N LEU A 150 -11.73 -12.45 -6.32
CA LEU A 150 -10.27 -12.31 -6.40
C LEU A 150 -9.74 -12.44 -7.84
N TRP A 151 -10.28 -13.36 -8.64
CA TRP A 151 -9.87 -13.49 -10.03
C TRP A 151 -10.33 -12.31 -10.89
N MET A 152 -11.53 -11.78 -10.66
CA MET A 152 -12.00 -10.57 -11.34
C MET A 152 -11.12 -9.37 -10.99
N LEU A 153 -10.76 -9.19 -9.72
CA LEU A 153 -9.83 -8.14 -9.28
C LEU A 153 -8.44 -8.31 -9.92
N ARG A 154 -7.89 -9.52 -9.95
CA ARG A 154 -6.57 -9.77 -10.56
C ARG A 154 -6.58 -9.54 -12.06
N LEU A 155 -7.59 -10.02 -12.77
CA LEU A 155 -7.69 -9.88 -14.21
C LEU A 155 -7.87 -8.41 -14.63
N SER A 156 -8.72 -7.67 -13.92
CA SER A 156 -8.91 -6.23 -14.18
C SER A 156 -7.63 -5.42 -13.91
N CYS A 157 -6.91 -5.71 -12.83
CA CYS A 157 -5.60 -5.10 -12.58
C CYS A 157 -4.59 -5.45 -13.67
N LEU A 158 -4.58 -6.71 -14.15
CA LEU A 158 -3.71 -7.17 -15.23
C LEU A 158 -4.04 -6.47 -16.55
N VAL A 159 -5.33 -6.29 -16.86
CA VAL A 159 -5.77 -5.56 -18.06
C VAL A 159 -5.36 -4.09 -17.97
N ALA A 160 -5.58 -3.42 -16.84
CA ALA A 160 -5.17 -2.04 -16.63
C ALA A 160 -3.64 -1.85 -16.72
N PHE A 161 -2.89 -2.80 -16.15
CA PHE A 161 -1.44 -2.91 -16.29
C PHE A 161 -1.05 -3.03 -17.76
N ALA A 162 -1.61 -4.00 -18.48
CA ALA A 162 -1.27 -4.28 -19.87
C ALA A 162 -1.56 -3.10 -20.80
N ILE A 163 -2.72 -2.43 -20.64
CA ILE A 163 -3.07 -1.25 -21.43
C ILE A 163 -2.03 -0.14 -21.21
N SER A 164 -1.73 0.17 -19.94
CA SER A 164 -0.82 1.28 -19.60
C SER A 164 0.64 0.96 -19.96
N PHE A 165 1.06 -0.29 -19.78
CA PHE A 165 2.37 -0.79 -20.16
C PHE A 165 2.58 -0.73 -21.68
N LEU A 166 1.63 -1.27 -22.47
CA LEU A 166 1.73 -1.30 -23.93
C LEU A 166 1.66 0.10 -24.53
N VAL A 167 0.79 0.99 -24.03
CA VAL A 167 0.71 2.39 -24.49
C VAL A 167 1.99 3.15 -24.15
N SER A 168 2.56 2.97 -22.96
CA SER A 168 3.84 3.58 -22.58
C SER A 168 4.96 3.09 -23.49
N LEU A 169 5.09 1.79 -23.68
CA LEU A 169 6.13 1.19 -24.52
C LEU A 169 5.98 1.62 -25.99
N ALA A 170 4.76 1.62 -26.53
CA ALA A 170 4.49 2.08 -27.88
C ALA A 170 4.84 3.56 -28.06
N THR A 171 4.62 4.40 -27.04
CA THR A 171 5.04 5.80 -27.05
C THR A 171 6.57 5.91 -27.04
N PHE A 172 7.27 5.18 -26.16
CA PHE A 172 8.73 5.28 -26.03
C PHE A 172 9.49 4.71 -27.24
N LYS A 173 8.99 3.64 -27.87
CA LYS A 173 9.64 2.95 -29.00
C LYS A 173 9.11 3.37 -30.36
N SER A 174 8.21 4.36 -30.42
CA SER A 174 7.57 4.82 -31.66
C SER A 174 6.82 3.71 -32.41
N TRP A 175 5.99 2.93 -31.71
CA TRP A 175 5.19 1.84 -32.31
C TRP A 175 3.73 2.27 -32.51
N ALA A 176 3.06 1.66 -33.50
CA ALA A 176 1.63 1.82 -33.74
C ALA A 176 1.15 3.28 -33.93
N GLY A 177 1.99 4.15 -34.50
CA GLY A 177 1.67 5.56 -34.75
C GLY A 177 1.75 6.46 -33.50
N LEU A 178 2.05 5.88 -32.33
CA LEU A 178 2.49 6.62 -31.14
C LEU A 178 3.98 6.90 -31.27
N GLY A 179 4.45 7.96 -30.63
CA GLY A 179 5.87 8.28 -30.58
C GLY A 179 6.20 9.25 -29.47
N PRO A 180 7.49 9.45 -29.16
CA PRO A 180 7.90 10.31 -28.06
C PRO A 180 7.48 11.78 -28.21
N THR A 181 7.13 12.21 -29.42
CA THR A 181 6.60 13.54 -29.72
C THR A 181 5.08 13.61 -29.75
N ASN A 182 4.39 12.46 -29.80
CA ASN A 182 2.92 12.37 -29.78
C ASN A 182 2.47 11.58 -28.55
N THR A 183 2.36 12.29 -27.45
CA THR A 183 2.17 11.74 -26.10
C THR A 183 0.71 11.75 -25.63
N VAL A 184 -0.23 12.09 -26.52
CA VAL A 184 -1.64 12.21 -26.17
C VAL A 184 -2.19 10.90 -25.62
N GLY A 185 -1.87 9.76 -26.24
CA GLY A 185 -2.29 8.44 -25.75
C GLY A 185 -1.75 8.13 -24.36
N LEU A 186 -0.48 8.43 -24.10
CA LEU A 186 0.15 8.26 -22.79
C LEU A 186 -0.53 9.14 -21.72
N PHE A 187 -0.83 10.40 -22.06
CA PHE A 187 -1.51 11.32 -21.14
C PHE A 187 -2.91 10.84 -20.77
N VAL A 188 -3.70 10.40 -21.76
CA VAL A 188 -5.07 9.92 -21.54
C VAL A 188 -5.08 8.70 -20.61
N VAL A 189 -4.21 7.72 -20.86
CA VAL A 189 -4.17 6.51 -20.04
C VAL A 189 -3.61 6.77 -18.64
N MET A 190 -2.55 7.57 -18.52
CA MET A 190 -1.86 7.77 -17.24
C MET A 190 -2.54 8.77 -16.31
N TYR A 191 -3.12 9.84 -16.85
CA TYR A 191 -3.70 10.92 -16.05
C TYR A 191 -5.22 10.91 -16.09
N VAL A 192 -5.83 10.87 -17.27
CA VAL A 192 -7.29 11.01 -17.40
C VAL A 192 -8.00 9.76 -16.89
N LEU A 193 -7.63 8.58 -17.39
CA LEU A 193 -8.28 7.32 -17.02
C LEU A 193 -8.06 7.00 -15.53
N ASN A 194 -6.82 7.13 -15.05
CA ASN A 194 -6.50 6.96 -13.63
C ASN A 194 -7.20 8.00 -12.74
N GLY A 195 -7.27 9.26 -13.17
CA GLY A 195 -7.97 10.32 -12.44
C GLY A 195 -9.48 10.05 -12.31
N VAL A 196 -10.13 9.57 -13.38
CA VAL A 196 -11.54 9.17 -13.35
C VAL A 196 -11.76 7.99 -12.42
N GLN A 197 -10.90 6.97 -12.44
CA GLN A 197 -11.00 5.82 -11.53
C GLN A 197 -10.85 6.22 -10.05
N LEU A 198 -9.90 7.12 -9.74
CA LEU A 198 -9.76 7.68 -8.40
C LEU A 198 -10.99 8.48 -7.97
N LEU A 199 -11.59 9.26 -8.87
CA LEU A 199 -12.81 10.00 -8.59
C LEU A 199 -13.98 9.07 -8.28
N ILE A 200 -14.14 8.00 -9.07
CA ILE A 200 -15.15 6.96 -8.83
C ILE A 200 -14.93 6.33 -7.45
N TYR A 201 -13.70 5.93 -7.12
CA TYR A 201 -13.36 5.41 -5.81
C TYR A 201 -13.77 6.37 -4.69
N LEU A 202 -13.38 7.64 -4.79
CA LEU A 202 -13.68 8.66 -3.79
C LEU A 202 -15.19 8.86 -3.57
N VAL A 203 -15.96 8.99 -4.66
CA VAL A 203 -17.41 9.15 -4.59
C VAL A 203 -18.05 7.93 -3.95
N MET A 204 -17.62 6.73 -4.33
CA MET A 204 -18.14 5.48 -3.76
C MET A 204 -17.85 5.38 -2.26
N GLN A 205 -16.64 5.74 -1.79
CA GLN A 205 -16.35 5.71 -0.35
C GLN A 205 -17.16 6.74 0.44
N ILE A 206 -17.37 7.95 -0.11
CA ILE A 206 -18.21 8.96 0.53
C ILE A 206 -19.66 8.46 0.64
N ILE A 207 -20.20 7.84 -0.41
CA ILE A 207 -21.56 7.28 -0.39
C ILE A 207 -21.66 6.18 0.67
N LEU A 208 -20.70 5.25 0.72
CA LEU A 208 -20.69 4.17 1.71
C LEU A 208 -20.72 4.72 3.14
N VAL A 209 -19.82 5.64 3.46
CA VAL A 209 -19.77 6.22 4.81
C VAL A 209 -21.02 7.03 5.13
N THR A 210 -21.58 7.73 4.15
CA THR A 210 -22.70 8.63 4.42
C THR A 210 -24.07 7.97 4.45
N GLN A 211 -24.24 6.88 3.72
CA GLN A 211 -25.53 6.18 3.59
C GLN A 211 -25.59 4.91 4.43
N THR A 212 -24.47 4.19 4.59
CA THR A 212 -24.45 2.87 5.22
C THR A 212 -23.96 2.92 6.67
N LEU A 213 -22.91 3.70 6.95
CA LEU A 213 -22.26 3.71 8.27
C LEU A 213 -22.89 4.73 9.25
N GLN A 214 -23.03 4.30 10.51
CA GLN A 214 -23.45 5.18 11.62
C GLN A 214 -22.27 6.01 12.15
N ASP A 215 -21.08 5.42 12.26
CA ASP A 215 -19.85 6.13 12.63
C ASP A 215 -19.30 6.93 11.44
N ARG A 216 -19.07 8.24 11.65
CA ARG A 216 -18.55 9.16 10.63
C ARG A 216 -17.06 9.44 10.77
N TRP A 217 -16.39 8.84 11.74
CA TRP A 217 -14.94 8.94 11.88
C TRP A 217 -14.15 8.57 10.61
N PRO A 218 -14.54 7.54 9.81
CA PRO A 218 -13.88 7.22 8.53
C PRO A 218 -13.91 8.35 7.49
N MET A 219 -14.81 9.34 7.61
CA MET A 219 -14.80 10.51 6.72
C MET A 219 -13.52 11.34 6.89
N GLY A 220 -12.97 11.39 8.11
CA GLY A 220 -11.70 12.03 8.39
C GLY A 220 -10.56 11.37 7.63
N ASP A 221 -10.53 10.03 7.60
CA ASP A 221 -9.50 9.28 6.89
C ASP A 221 -9.54 9.55 5.38
N ILE A 222 -10.75 9.58 4.79
CA ILE A 222 -10.94 9.96 3.38
C ILE A 222 -10.44 11.38 3.14
N ALA A 223 -10.84 12.35 3.97
CA ALA A 223 -10.48 13.75 3.80
C ALA A 223 -8.95 13.97 3.87
N PHE A 224 -8.28 13.35 4.84
CA PHE A 224 -6.82 13.42 4.96
C PHE A 224 -6.12 12.69 3.81
N GLY A 225 -6.63 11.55 3.35
CA GLY A 225 -6.07 10.83 2.19
C GLY A 225 -6.08 11.69 0.92
N VAL A 226 -7.22 12.36 0.65
CA VAL A 226 -7.36 13.29 -0.47
C VAL A 226 -6.46 14.50 -0.31
N PHE A 227 -6.41 15.07 0.90
CA PHE A 227 -5.55 16.20 1.20
C PHE A 227 -4.08 15.89 0.91
N PHE A 228 -3.54 14.78 1.41
CA PHE A 228 -2.16 14.39 1.16
C PHE A 228 -1.93 14.09 -0.32
N PHE A 229 -2.84 13.38 -0.99
CA PHE A 229 -2.69 13.10 -2.41
C PHE A 229 -2.63 14.39 -3.25
N VAL A 230 -3.59 15.30 -3.09
CA VAL A 230 -3.66 16.57 -3.83
C VAL A 230 -2.47 17.46 -3.50
N LEU A 231 -2.09 17.55 -2.22
CA LEU A 231 -0.90 18.30 -1.80
C LEU A 231 0.36 17.76 -2.49
N GLY A 232 0.53 16.44 -2.54
CA GLY A 232 1.63 15.79 -3.25
C GLY A 232 1.67 16.13 -4.74
N GLN A 233 0.52 16.06 -5.44
CA GLN A 233 0.44 16.43 -6.86
C GLN A 233 0.77 17.91 -7.09
N VAL A 234 0.24 18.80 -6.25
CA VAL A 234 0.50 20.24 -6.36
C VAL A 234 1.99 20.55 -6.14
N ILE A 235 2.61 19.95 -5.11
CA ILE A 235 4.04 20.12 -4.86
C ILE A 235 4.86 19.63 -6.07
N LEU A 236 4.54 18.46 -6.61
CA LEU A 236 5.26 17.85 -7.73
C LEU A 236 5.17 18.69 -9.00
N TYR A 237 3.95 19.04 -9.43
CA TYR A 237 3.73 19.64 -10.74
C TYR A 237 3.80 21.17 -10.77
N ALA A 238 3.69 21.85 -9.61
CA ALA A 238 3.68 23.33 -9.56
C ALA A 238 4.87 23.94 -8.81
N PHE A 239 5.46 23.24 -7.83
CA PHE A 239 6.48 23.82 -6.94
C PHE A 239 7.82 23.08 -6.95
N SER A 240 7.97 21.99 -7.72
CA SER A 240 9.17 21.15 -7.70
C SER A 240 10.44 21.92 -8.05
N ASP A 241 10.43 22.77 -9.09
CA ASP A 241 11.57 23.62 -9.47
C ASP A 241 11.93 24.62 -8.36
N LYS A 242 10.93 25.31 -7.80
CA LYS A 242 11.12 26.31 -6.73
C LYS A 242 11.69 25.71 -5.46
N ILE A 243 11.21 24.52 -5.09
CA ILE A 243 11.69 23.81 -3.90
C ILE A 243 13.13 23.37 -4.12
N CYS A 244 13.43 22.80 -5.29
CA CYS A 244 14.75 22.33 -5.64
C CYS A 244 15.81 23.45 -5.61
N ASP A 245 15.50 24.63 -6.17
CA ASP A 245 16.37 25.80 -6.09
C ASP A 245 16.50 26.32 -4.66
N ALA A 246 15.40 26.39 -3.90
CA ALA A 246 15.38 26.92 -2.53
C ALA A 246 16.19 26.07 -1.54
N VAL A 247 16.27 24.75 -1.77
CA VAL A 247 17.03 23.82 -0.94
C VAL A 247 18.36 23.42 -1.58
N SER A 248 18.91 24.22 -2.48
CA SER A 248 20.23 24.03 -3.08
C SER A 248 20.44 22.63 -3.70
N HIS A 249 19.45 22.12 -4.43
CA HIS A 249 19.47 20.79 -5.08
C HIS A 249 19.64 19.60 -4.13
N TYR A 250 19.34 19.72 -2.83
CA TYR A 250 19.37 18.57 -1.92
C TYR A 250 18.12 17.68 -2.06
N VAL A 251 16.98 18.29 -2.37
CA VAL A 251 15.66 17.65 -2.41
C VAL A 251 14.86 18.28 -3.56
N ASP A 252 14.01 17.50 -4.22
CA ASP A 252 13.11 17.95 -5.28
C ASP A 252 11.63 17.68 -4.92
N GLY A 253 10.71 18.04 -5.83
CA GLY A 253 9.28 17.78 -5.61
C GLY A 253 8.93 16.29 -5.55
N LEU A 254 9.75 15.40 -6.12
CA LEU A 254 9.52 13.95 -6.13
C LEU A 254 9.65 13.36 -4.72
N PHE A 255 10.60 13.87 -3.91
CA PHE A 255 10.71 13.51 -2.49
C PHE A 255 9.44 13.83 -1.69
N PHE A 256 8.90 15.03 -1.82
CA PHE A 256 7.69 15.41 -1.10
C PHE A 256 6.46 14.68 -1.63
N ALA A 257 6.38 14.46 -2.94
CA ALA A 257 5.31 13.69 -3.56
C ALA A 257 5.30 12.23 -3.10
N THR A 258 6.47 11.59 -2.98
CA THR A 258 6.57 10.21 -2.48
C THR A 258 6.15 10.09 -1.03
N ILE A 259 6.51 11.06 -0.17
CA ILE A 259 5.99 11.13 1.22
C ILE A 259 4.47 11.28 1.22
N CYS A 260 3.94 12.23 0.45
CA CYS A 260 2.51 12.49 0.38
C CYS A 260 1.73 11.27 -0.15
N ASN A 261 2.28 10.56 -1.15
CA ASN A 261 1.70 9.32 -1.66
C ASN A 261 1.70 8.21 -0.61
N LEU A 262 2.79 8.04 0.16
CA LEU A 262 2.84 7.11 1.28
C LEU A 262 1.76 7.45 2.32
N LEU A 263 1.65 8.71 2.72
CA LEU A 263 0.63 9.15 3.67
C LEU A 263 -0.79 8.91 3.13
N ALA A 264 -1.04 9.17 1.85
CA ALA A 264 -2.33 8.88 1.22
C ALA A 264 -2.67 7.39 1.28
N VAL A 265 -1.72 6.49 0.97
CA VAL A 265 -1.92 5.04 1.08
C VAL A 265 -2.12 4.60 2.53
N MET A 266 -1.42 5.22 3.49
CA MET A 266 -1.66 4.98 4.92
C MET A 266 -3.08 5.38 5.34
N MET A 267 -3.63 6.47 4.80
CA MET A 267 -5.01 6.85 5.07
C MET A 267 -6.02 5.90 4.42
N VAL A 268 -5.71 5.31 3.25
CA VAL A 268 -6.52 4.22 2.68
C VAL A 268 -6.52 2.99 3.59
N TYR A 269 -5.36 2.63 4.16
CA TYR A 269 -5.27 1.56 5.16
C TYR A 269 -6.09 1.87 6.41
N LYS A 270 -5.94 3.08 6.99
CA LYS A 270 -6.71 3.50 8.17
C LYS A 270 -8.21 3.51 7.92
N TYR A 271 -8.63 4.00 6.75
CA TYR A 271 -10.02 3.93 6.33
C TYR A 271 -10.55 2.50 6.34
N TRP A 272 -9.83 1.56 5.70
CA TRP A 272 -10.21 0.15 5.68
C TRP A 272 -10.23 -0.47 7.08
N ASP A 273 -9.23 -0.13 7.92
CA ASP A 273 -9.15 -0.61 9.29
C ASP A 273 -10.33 -0.09 10.13
N SER A 274 -10.74 1.16 9.92
CA SER A 274 -11.80 1.80 10.69
C SER A 274 -13.20 1.26 10.37
N ILE A 275 -13.43 0.79 9.13
CA ILE A 275 -14.71 0.17 8.75
C ILE A 275 -14.78 -1.33 9.10
N THR A 276 -13.68 -1.92 9.57
CA THR A 276 -13.57 -3.35 9.95
C THR A 276 -13.19 -3.54 11.43
N LYS A 277 -13.67 -2.65 12.31
CA LYS A 277 -13.35 -2.68 13.75
C LYS A 277 -14.00 -3.84 14.50
N GLU A 278 -15.20 -4.24 14.08
CA GLU A 278 -16.09 -5.16 14.80
C GLU A 278 -15.51 -6.59 14.93
N ASP A 279 -14.58 -6.97 14.06
CA ASP A 279 -13.96 -8.31 14.06
C ASP A 279 -13.05 -8.57 15.27
N LEU A 280 -12.53 -7.53 15.92
CA LEU A 280 -11.65 -7.69 17.08
C LEU A 280 -12.44 -7.92 18.37
N GLU A 281 -13.72 -7.53 18.41
CA GLU A 281 -14.59 -7.70 19.59
C GLU A 281 -15.05 -9.15 19.77
N PHE A 282 -15.04 -9.95 18.69
CA PHE A 282 -15.32 -11.39 18.76
C PHE A 282 -14.06 -12.24 19.05
N SER A 283 -12.89 -11.62 19.12
CA SER A 283 -11.63 -12.27 19.54
C SER A 283 -11.36 -12.17 21.05
N VAL A 284 -12.41 -11.88 21.83
CA VAL A 284 -12.37 -11.96 23.30
C VAL A 284 -12.17 -13.43 23.71
N GLY A 285 -10.90 -13.76 23.95
CA GLY A 285 -10.39 -14.76 24.89
C GLY A 285 -11.11 -16.10 25.00
N THR A 286 -10.42 -17.18 24.61
CA THR A 286 -10.64 -18.52 25.19
C THR A 286 -10.42 -18.55 26.72
N ARG A 287 -9.95 -17.45 27.32
CA ARG A 287 -10.29 -17.16 28.71
C ARG A 287 -11.72 -16.65 28.77
N MET A 288 -12.66 -17.61 28.78
CA MET A 288 -13.89 -17.42 29.54
C MET A 288 -13.48 -16.85 30.89
N ASN A 289 -13.79 -15.58 31.14
CA ASN A 289 -13.94 -15.16 32.51
C ASN A 289 -15.06 -16.05 33.04
N ASN A 290 -14.67 -17.13 33.71
CA ASN A 290 -15.53 -17.91 34.56
C ASN A 290 -16.11 -16.90 35.53
N TRP A 291 -17.34 -16.47 35.26
CA TRP A 291 -18.20 -15.97 36.31
C TRP A 291 -18.41 -17.17 37.23
N GLU A 292 -17.43 -17.43 38.11
CA GLU A 292 -17.61 -18.28 39.26
C GLU A 292 -18.69 -17.59 40.10
N VAL A 293 -19.94 -17.93 39.83
CA VAL A 293 -21.04 -17.76 40.77
C VAL A 293 -20.76 -18.76 41.90
N LYS A 294 -19.80 -18.42 42.76
CA LYS A 294 -19.37 -19.25 43.90
C LYS A 294 -20.03 -18.84 45.21
N GLU A 295 -21.11 -18.08 45.15
CA GLU A 295 -21.72 -17.45 46.34
C GLU A 295 -23.17 -17.84 46.61
N LEU A 296 -23.64 -19.01 46.14
CA LEU A 296 -24.98 -19.51 46.51
C LEU A 296 -25.05 -20.98 46.92
N LEU A 297 -23.93 -21.63 47.24
CA LEU A 297 -23.97 -22.98 47.83
C LEU A 297 -23.80 -22.88 49.36
N PRO A 298 -24.79 -23.36 50.16
CA PRO A 298 -24.64 -23.50 51.60
C PRO A 298 -23.40 -24.34 51.93
N GLU A 299 -22.71 -24.00 53.02
CA GLU A 299 -21.43 -24.61 53.45
C GLU A 299 -21.45 -26.14 53.63
N GLU A 300 -22.62 -26.78 53.58
CA GLU A 300 -22.82 -28.20 53.89
C GLU A 300 -22.41 -29.16 52.74
N GLU A 301 -22.21 -28.67 51.51
CA GLU A 301 -21.80 -29.51 50.36
C GLU A 301 -20.30 -29.43 49.98
N ARG A 302 -19.46 -28.78 50.79
CA ARG A 302 -18.01 -28.69 50.54
C ARG A 302 -17.25 -30.04 50.65
N GLY A 303 -17.90 -31.11 51.10
CA GLY A 303 -17.27 -32.41 51.34
C GLY A 303 -17.16 -33.35 50.13
N GLY A 304 -17.67 -32.97 48.94
CA GLY A 304 -17.91 -33.96 47.87
C GLY A 304 -17.59 -33.53 46.43
N ILE A 305 -16.69 -32.57 46.20
CA ILE A 305 -16.32 -32.21 44.82
C ILE A 305 -15.23 -33.18 44.32
N VAL A 306 -15.68 -34.28 43.71
CA VAL A 306 -14.85 -35.08 42.82
C VAL A 306 -14.56 -34.23 41.59
N TYR A 307 -13.28 -33.90 41.36
CA TYR A 307 -12.84 -33.34 40.10
C TYR A 307 -13.17 -34.35 38.99
N GLN A 308 -14.07 -33.97 38.09
CA GLN A 308 -14.31 -34.74 36.89
C GLN A 308 -13.26 -34.33 35.86
N ASP A 309 -12.26 -35.19 35.66
CA ASP A 309 -11.28 -35.03 34.58
C ASP A 309 -12.01 -35.04 33.22
N ASP A 310 -11.82 -33.97 32.46
CA ASP A 310 -12.46 -33.75 31.17
C ASP A 310 -11.65 -34.49 30.08
N PRO A 311 -12.19 -35.54 29.42
CA PRO A 311 -11.41 -36.40 28.51
C PRO A 311 -11.05 -35.73 27.17
N TYR A 312 -11.42 -34.47 26.96
CA TYR A 312 -11.10 -33.69 25.75
C TYR A 312 -10.14 -32.51 26.00
N ALA A 313 -9.62 -32.35 27.22
CA ALA A 313 -8.60 -31.34 27.49
C ALA A 313 -7.27 -31.75 26.83
N GLN A 314 -6.95 -31.17 25.68
CA GLN A 314 -5.62 -31.27 25.09
C GLN A 314 -4.62 -30.58 26.04
N SER A 315 -3.73 -31.38 26.62
CA SER A 315 -2.62 -30.91 27.44
C SER A 315 -1.65 -30.10 26.58
N SER A 316 -1.64 -28.78 26.75
CA SER A 316 -0.59 -27.91 26.24
C SER A 316 0.70 -28.17 27.04
N THR A 317 1.77 -28.55 26.34
CA THR A 317 3.08 -29.01 26.83
C THR A 317 3.92 -27.96 27.58
N TYR A 318 3.31 -26.92 28.12
CA TYR A 318 4.00 -25.80 28.77
C TYR A 318 3.63 -25.56 30.23
N ASP A 319 2.89 -26.45 30.88
CA ASP A 319 2.61 -26.34 32.31
C ASP A 319 3.57 -27.19 33.15
N HIS A 320 4.85 -26.79 33.15
CA HIS A 320 5.82 -27.24 34.14
C HIS A 320 6.10 -26.11 35.13
N GLY A 321 5.15 -25.87 36.02
CA GLY A 321 5.32 -25.07 37.23
C GLY A 321 5.71 -25.94 38.42
N TYR A 322 7.01 -26.18 38.58
CA TYR A 322 7.58 -26.78 39.78
C TYR A 322 7.26 -25.91 41.01
N SER A 323 6.58 -26.46 42.01
CA SER A 323 6.45 -25.86 43.34
C SER A 323 6.66 -26.93 44.41
N PRO A 324 7.72 -26.86 45.23
CA PRO A 324 7.94 -27.81 46.30
C PRO A 324 7.04 -27.46 47.50
N SER A 325 6.28 -28.46 47.97
CA SER A 325 5.49 -28.37 49.21
C SER A 325 6.40 -28.36 50.44
N PRO A 326 6.27 -27.40 51.38
CA PRO A 326 6.93 -27.47 52.67
C PRO A 326 6.02 -28.13 53.72
N ASN A 327 6.57 -29.16 54.37
CA ASN A 327 6.19 -29.71 55.68
C ASN A 327 4.84 -30.45 55.80
N ALA A 328 4.88 -31.75 56.06
CA ALA A 328 4.71 -32.26 57.43
C ALA A 328 4.78 -33.81 57.50
N THR A 329 5.84 -34.27 58.18
CA THR A 329 5.84 -35.35 59.19
C THR A 329 5.44 -36.79 58.82
N ALA A 330 6.48 -37.62 58.72
CA ALA A 330 6.71 -38.79 59.56
C ALA A 330 5.51 -39.71 59.89
N HIS A 331 5.49 -40.90 59.28
CA HIS A 331 5.41 -42.14 60.05
C HIS A 331 6.09 -43.28 59.30
N ARG A 332 7.20 -43.73 59.88
CA ARG A 332 7.97 -44.91 59.51
C ARG A 332 7.37 -46.07 60.30
N TYR A 333 6.75 -47.03 59.64
CA TYR A 333 6.59 -48.38 60.20
C TYR A 333 6.98 -49.43 59.18
N SER A 334 7.84 -50.31 59.68
CA SER A 334 8.48 -51.45 59.05
C SER A 334 7.70 -52.72 59.41
N LYS A 335 7.92 -53.76 58.59
CA LYS A 335 7.60 -55.20 58.77
C LYS A 335 6.24 -55.59 58.17
N TYR A 336 6.11 -56.66 57.37
CA TYR A 336 6.96 -57.82 57.05
C TYR A 336 6.89 -58.10 55.54
#